data_AF-R4ME47-F1
#
_entry.id   AF-R4ME47-F1
#
_cell.length_a   1.000
_cell.length_b   1.000
_cell.length_c   1.000
_cell.angle_alpha   90.00
_cell.angle_beta   90.00
_cell.angle_gamma   90.00
#
_symmetry.space_group_name_H-M   'P 1'
#
loop_
_entity.id
_entity.type
_entity.pdbx_description
1 polymer ?
#
loop_
_entity_poly.entity_id
_entity_poly.type
_entity_poly.pdbx_seq_one_letter_code
_entity_poly.pdbx_strand_id
1 'polypeptide(L)'
;MTIASLRGALGSAPASVSDGFQAFVYGPIHATGQQWINSPVGEALAPIVNAPTNVLLGRDLIGNGVTGTAAAPNGGPGGLLFGDGGAGYTGGNGGSAGLIGNGGTGGAGFAGGVGGMGGTGGWLMGNGGMGGAGGVGGNGGAGGQALLLATAAWA
;
A
#
# COMPACT_ATOMS: atom_id res chain seq x y z
N MET A 1 34.09 -16.02 20.90
CA MET A 1 32.95 -16.01 19.96
C MET A 1 32.51 -17.47 19.77
N THR A 2 31.53 -17.90 20.56
CA THR A 2 31.24 -19.33 20.75
C THR A 2 30.12 -19.78 19.82
N ILE A 3 30.07 -21.08 19.49
CA ILE A 3 29.03 -21.73 18.65
C ILE A 3 27.59 -21.39 19.12
N ALA A 4 27.40 -21.03 20.39
CA ALA A 4 26.13 -20.51 20.93
C ALA A 4 25.66 -19.19 20.29
N SER A 5 26.58 -18.29 19.91
CA SER A 5 26.23 -17.04 19.18
C SER A 5 25.83 -17.31 17.72
N LEU A 6 26.43 -18.33 17.09
CA LEU A 6 25.99 -18.81 15.78
C LEU A 6 24.60 -19.46 15.86
N ARG A 7 24.27 -20.19 16.95
CA ARG A 7 22.93 -20.76 17.15
C ARG A 7 21.85 -19.70 17.44
N GLY A 8 22.20 -18.56 18.05
CA GLY A 8 21.30 -17.41 18.15
C GLY A 8 21.07 -16.70 16.81
N ALA A 9 22.11 -16.61 15.97
CA ALA A 9 22.02 -16.09 14.61
C ALA A 9 21.38 -17.09 13.61
N LEU A 10 21.43 -18.39 13.89
CA LEU A 10 20.79 -19.46 13.10
C LEU A 10 19.38 -19.80 13.60
N GLY A 11 19.03 -19.45 14.85
CA GLY A 11 17.67 -19.48 15.38
C GLY A 11 16.78 -18.32 14.90
N SER A 12 17.35 -17.44 14.06
CA SER A 12 16.68 -16.33 13.37
C SER A 12 16.75 -16.45 11.84
N ALA A 13 17.06 -17.65 11.31
CA ALA A 13 16.64 -18.01 9.97
C ALA A 13 15.12 -18.29 10.01
N PRO A 14 14.34 -17.70 9.10
CA PRO A 14 13.63 -16.45 9.36
C PRO A 14 12.21 -16.67 9.94
N ALA A 15 11.73 -15.68 10.70
CA ALA A 15 10.37 -15.19 10.45
C ALA A 15 10.36 -14.81 8.96
N SER A 16 9.91 -15.76 8.12
CA SER A 16 9.81 -15.83 6.65
C SER A 16 10.82 -15.07 5.74
N VAL A 17 11.20 -15.66 4.60
CA VAL A 17 11.95 -14.96 3.51
C VAL A 17 11.25 -13.66 3.10
N SER A 18 9.92 -13.63 3.18
CA SER A 18 9.11 -12.44 2.93
C SER A 18 9.33 -11.34 3.96
N ASP A 19 9.45 -11.63 5.27
CA ASP A 19 9.74 -10.57 6.26
C ASP A 19 11.16 -10.03 6.10
N GLY A 20 12.12 -10.88 5.71
CA GLY A 20 13.47 -10.45 5.34
C GLY A 20 13.46 -9.52 4.12
N PHE A 21 12.76 -9.90 3.05
CA PHE A 21 12.58 -9.04 1.88
C PHE A 21 11.89 -7.71 2.24
N GLN A 22 10.87 -7.78 3.09
CA GLN A 22 10.15 -6.61 3.57
C GLN A 22 11.05 -5.66 4.36
N ALA A 23 11.89 -6.18 5.26
CA ALA A 23 12.75 -5.37 6.10
C ALA A 23 13.94 -4.76 5.35
N PHE A 24 14.52 -5.52 4.42
CA PHE A 24 15.81 -5.15 3.82
C PHE A 24 15.71 -4.66 2.38
N VAL A 25 14.62 -4.94 1.66
CA VAL A 25 14.45 -4.54 0.26
C VAL A 25 13.26 -3.62 0.11
N TYR A 26 12.04 -4.12 0.34
CA TYR A 26 10.85 -3.34 0.05
C TYR A 26 10.65 -2.17 1.02
N GLY A 27 10.83 -2.37 2.32
CA GLY A 27 10.66 -1.33 3.34
C GLY A 27 11.51 -0.08 3.08
N PRO A 28 12.83 -0.20 2.85
CA PRO A 28 13.67 0.93 2.49
C PRO A 28 13.28 1.59 1.16
N ILE A 29 13.03 0.80 0.11
CA ILE A 29 12.62 1.34 -1.21
C ILE A 29 11.30 2.11 -1.10
N HIS A 30 10.32 1.51 -0.42
CA HIS A 30 9.02 2.10 -0.16
C HIS A 30 9.17 3.40 0.63
N ALA A 31 9.86 3.35 1.77
CA ALA A 31 10.08 4.52 2.62
C ALA A 31 10.80 5.66 1.87
N THR A 32 11.88 5.36 1.15
CA THR A 32 12.60 6.38 0.37
C THR A 32 11.75 6.96 -0.75
N GLY A 33 10.97 6.15 -1.46
CA GLY A 33 10.06 6.66 -2.49
C GLY A 33 8.93 7.51 -1.89
N GLN A 34 8.40 7.14 -0.73
CA GLN A 34 7.42 7.95 0.01
C GLN A 34 8.03 9.26 0.51
N GLN A 35 9.29 9.25 0.95
CA GLN A 35 10.02 10.49 1.28
C GLN A 35 10.19 11.38 0.05
N TRP A 36 10.51 10.80 -1.12
CA TRP A 36 10.61 11.56 -2.35
C TRP A 36 9.27 12.18 -2.75
N ILE A 37 8.19 11.39 -2.81
CA ILE A 37 6.83 11.85 -3.18
C ILE A 37 6.39 13.04 -2.32
N ASN A 38 6.64 12.97 -1.01
CA ASN A 38 6.21 13.99 -0.04
C ASN A 38 7.29 15.05 0.25
N SER A 39 8.38 15.11 -0.54
CA SER A 39 9.43 16.12 -0.38
C SER A 39 9.13 17.35 -1.24
N PRO A 40 9.61 18.55 -0.85
CA PRO A 40 9.47 19.76 -1.67
C PRO A 40 10.06 19.62 -3.08
N VAL A 41 11.14 18.84 -3.23
CA VAL A 41 11.75 18.56 -4.54
C VAL A 41 10.87 17.63 -5.36
N GLY A 42 10.30 16.60 -4.73
CA GLY A 42 9.35 15.70 -5.39
C GLY A 42 8.11 16.45 -5.88
N GLU A 43 7.50 17.28 -5.04
CA GLU A 43 6.35 18.11 -5.42
C GLU A 43 6.66 19.06 -6.58
N ALA A 44 7.86 19.66 -6.61
CA ALA A 44 8.28 20.54 -7.69
C ALA A 44 8.49 19.79 -9.02
N LEU A 45 8.93 18.53 -8.98
CA LEU A 45 9.25 17.74 -10.17
C LEU A 45 8.09 16.84 -10.64
N ALA A 46 7.18 16.48 -9.75
CA ALA A 46 6.06 15.57 -10.03
C ALA A 46 5.24 16.01 -11.26
N PRO A 47 4.88 17.29 -11.45
CA PRO A 47 4.16 17.72 -12.65
C PRO A 47 4.91 17.44 -13.95
N ILE A 48 6.24 17.57 -13.95
CA ILE A 48 7.08 17.34 -15.14
C ILE A 48 7.17 15.83 -15.43
N VAL A 49 7.40 15.03 -14.39
CA VAL A 49 7.53 13.58 -14.49
C VAL A 49 6.20 12.91 -14.87
N ASN A 50 5.09 13.40 -14.32
CA ASN A 50 3.77 12.81 -14.49
C ASN A 50 3.01 13.38 -15.69
N ALA A 51 3.37 14.55 -16.24
CA ALA A 51 2.65 15.16 -17.36
C ALA A 51 2.42 14.20 -18.55
N PRO A 52 3.42 13.44 -19.05
CA PRO A 52 3.20 12.54 -20.17
C PRO A 52 2.15 11.46 -19.88
N THR A 53 2.18 10.89 -18.67
CA THR A 53 1.25 9.82 -18.29
C THR A 53 -0.13 10.33 -17.91
N ASN A 54 -0.23 11.51 -17.30
CA ASN A 54 -1.50 12.17 -17.08
C ASN A 54 -2.20 12.52 -18.40
N VAL A 55 -1.44 13.01 -19.40
CA VAL A 55 -2.01 13.33 -20.72
C VAL A 55 -2.44 12.07 -21.47
N LEU A 56 -1.64 11.00 -21.43
CA LEU A 56 -1.90 9.80 -22.23
C LEU A 56 -2.84 8.80 -21.54
N LEU A 57 -2.80 8.72 -20.21
CA LEU A 57 -3.41 7.64 -19.42
C LEU A 57 -4.27 8.16 -18.26
N GLY A 58 -4.28 9.47 -17.97
CA GLY A 58 -5.06 10.06 -16.87
C GLY A 58 -4.61 9.60 -15.47
N ARG A 59 -3.34 9.19 -15.33
CA ARG A 59 -2.79 8.65 -14.08
C ARG A 59 -1.32 9.04 -13.95
N ASP A 60 -0.93 9.39 -12.74
CA ASP A 60 0.46 9.70 -12.41
C ASP A 60 1.40 8.52 -12.69
N LEU A 61 2.62 8.81 -13.13
CA LEU A 61 3.68 7.81 -13.24
C LEU A 61 4.20 7.45 -11.85
N ILE A 62 4.45 8.48 -11.04
CA ILE A 62 4.87 8.37 -9.63
C ILE A 62 3.98 9.27 -8.78
N GLY A 63 3.32 8.71 -7.78
CA GLY A 63 2.45 9.47 -6.88
C GLY A 63 1.53 8.57 -6.08
N ASN A 64 1.06 9.03 -4.92
CA ASN A 64 0.09 8.30 -4.14
C ASN A 64 -1.33 8.56 -4.64
N GLY A 65 -2.21 7.58 -4.46
CA GLY A 65 -3.61 7.70 -4.74
C GLY A 65 -4.30 8.65 -3.77
N VAL A 66 -5.26 9.41 -4.28
CA VAL A 66 -6.02 10.37 -3.48
C VAL A 66 -6.92 9.63 -2.50
N THR A 67 -6.93 10.04 -1.24
CA THR A 67 -7.87 9.51 -0.24
C THR A 67 -9.31 9.78 -0.66
N GLY A 68 -10.17 8.77 -0.51
CA GLY A 68 -11.60 8.88 -0.77
C GLY A 68 -12.25 10.00 0.05
N THR A 69 -13.42 10.44 -0.40
CA THR A 69 -14.21 11.49 0.25
C THR A 69 -15.66 11.05 0.37
N ALA A 70 -16.49 11.81 1.08
CA ALA A 70 -17.93 11.53 1.14
C ALA A 70 -18.61 11.51 -0.24
N ALA A 71 -18.12 12.31 -1.19
CA ALA A 71 -18.65 12.35 -2.56
C ALA A 71 -18.09 11.25 -3.47
N ALA A 72 -16.88 10.77 -3.19
CA ALA A 72 -16.22 9.68 -3.90
C ALA A 72 -15.54 8.75 -2.89
N PRO A 73 -16.27 7.79 -2.29
CA PRO A 73 -15.82 7.06 -1.11
C PRO A 73 -14.59 6.17 -1.33
N ASN A 74 -14.36 5.71 -2.56
CA ASN A 74 -13.21 4.85 -2.82
C ASN A 74 -11.91 5.66 -2.91
N GLY A 75 -10.84 5.09 -2.38
CA GLY A 75 -9.50 5.63 -2.58
C GLY A 75 -9.07 5.53 -4.05
N GLY A 76 -8.40 6.58 -4.53
CA GLY A 76 -7.84 6.63 -5.88
C GLY A 76 -6.66 5.67 -6.06
N PRO A 77 -6.35 5.26 -7.30
CA PRO A 77 -5.19 4.42 -7.57
C PRO A 77 -3.88 5.18 -7.33
N GLY A 78 -2.84 4.49 -6.85
CA GLY A 78 -1.47 5.02 -6.81
C GLY A 78 -0.87 5.21 -8.20
N GLY A 79 0.36 5.70 -8.32
CA GLY A 79 1.05 5.91 -9.59
C GLY A 79 1.29 4.60 -10.36
N LEU A 80 1.54 4.70 -11.67
CA LEU A 80 1.77 3.53 -12.54
C LEU A 80 3.03 2.75 -12.16
N LEU A 81 4.14 3.45 -11.89
CA LEU A 81 5.42 2.81 -11.52
C LEU A 81 5.64 2.77 -10.02
N PHE A 82 5.30 3.85 -9.32
CA PHE A 82 5.54 3.92 -7.89
C PHE A 82 4.47 4.76 -7.19
N GLY A 83 3.95 4.24 -6.08
CA GLY A 83 3.08 4.95 -5.16
C GLY A 83 1.96 4.08 -4.60
N ASP A 84 1.50 4.46 -3.43
CA ASP A 84 0.49 3.73 -2.69
C ASP A 84 -0.92 4.08 -3.17
N GLY A 85 -1.85 3.14 -3.05
CA GLY A 85 -3.26 3.44 -3.24
C GLY A 85 -3.82 4.34 -2.14
N GLY A 86 -4.78 5.19 -2.48
CA GLY A 86 -5.45 6.06 -1.52
C GLY A 86 -6.32 5.27 -0.54
N ALA A 87 -6.48 5.78 0.68
CA ALA A 87 -7.40 5.16 1.63
C ALA A 87 -8.86 5.37 1.21
N GLY A 88 -9.71 4.39 1.49
CA GLY A 88 -11.16 4.51 1.34
C GLY A 88 -11.76 5.37 2.46
N TYR A 89 -12.83 6.08 2.13
CA TYR A 89 -13.68 6.84 3.04
C TYR A 89 -14.94 6.04 3.36
N THR A 90 -15.29 5.97 4.65
CA THR A 90 -16.49 5.32 5.21
C THR A 90 -17.15 4.24 4.36
N GLY A 91 -16.72 2.98 4.51
CA GLY A 91 -17.21 1.83 3.74
C GLY A 91 -16.67 1.75 2.30
N GLY A 92 -16.03 2.81 1.80
CA GLY A 92 -15.35 2.83 0.51
C GLY A 92 -14.10 1.97 0.49
N ASN A 93 -13.80 1.37 -0.67
CA ASN A 93 -12.64 0.52 -0.85
C ASN A 93 -11.35 1.34 -0.92
N GLY A 94 -10.24 0.76 -0.46
CA GLY A 94 -8.91 1.30 -0.68
C GLY A 94 -8.51 1.22 -2.16
N GLY A 95 -7.74 2.20 -2.61
CA GLY A 95 -7.20 2.27 -3.96
C GLY A 95 -6.11 1.23 -4.19
N SER A 96 -5.93 0.77 -5.43
CA SER A 96 -4.84 -0.16 -5.76
C SER A 96 -3.55 0.60 -6.10
N ALA A 97 -2.40 0.01 -5.77
CA ALA A 97 -1.10 0.49 -6.25
C ALA A 97 -0.87 0.12 -7.74
N GLY A 98 0.23 0.64 -8.32
CA GLY A 98 0.68 0.29 -9.68
C GLY A 98 1.68 -0.86 -9.69
N LEU A 99 2.89 -0.59 -10.16
CA LEU A 99 3.97 -1.57 -10.20
C LEU A 99 4.60 -1.81 -8.82
N ILE A 100 4.94 -0.71 -8.13
CA ILE A 100 5.52 -0.73 -6.79
C ILE A 100 4.67 0.15 -5.86
N GLY A 101 4.24 -0.38 -4.72
CA GLY A 101 3.49 0.37 -3.72
C GLY A 101 2.51 -0.49 -2.95
N ASN A 102 2.01 0.02 -1.83
CA ASN A 102 1.00 -0.65 -1.04
C ASN A 102 -0.40 -0.28 -1.51
N GLY A 103 -1.33 -1.24 -1.44
CA GLY A 103 -2.75 -0.92 -1.58
C GLY A 103 -3.23 -0.03 -0.44
N GLY A 104 -4.19 0.83 -0.73
CA GLY A 104 -4.82 1.70 0.27
C GLY A 104 -5.69 0.91 1.24
N THR A 105 -5.85 1.41 2.46
CA THR A 105 -6.76 0.80 3.44
C THR A 105 -8.22 1.01 3.04
N GLY A 106 -9.08 0.03 3.33
CA GLY A 106 -10.52 0.20 3.21
C GLY A 106 -11.07 1.14 4.30
N GLY A 107 -12.10 1.92 3.97
CA GLY A 107 -12.77 2.82 4.90
C GLY A 107 -13.65 2.06 5.88
N ALA A 108 -13.71 2.49 7.14
CA ALA A 108 -14.55 1.85 8.15
C ALA A 108 -16.05 1.98 7.84
N GLY A 109 -16.85 0.95 8.12
CA GLY A 109 -18.30 0.99 7.97
C GLY A 109 -18.98 1.90 9.01
N PHE A 110 -20.19 2.39 8.70
CA PHE A 110 -21.01 3.22 9.59
C PHE A 110 -22.40 2.60 9.79
N ALA A 111 -22.96 2.72 11.00
CA ALA A 111 -24.34 2.32 11.37
C ALA A 111 -24.80 0.96 10.82
N GLY A 112 -24.04 -0.11 11.10
CA GLY A 112 -24.31 -1.47 10.60
C GLY A 112 -23.79 -1.76 9.20
N GLY A 113 -23.23 -0.76 8.50
CA GLY A 113 -22.57 -0.93 7.22
C GLY A 113 -21.27 -1.74 7.32
N VAL A 114 -20.97 -2.47 6.24
CA VAL A 114 -19.74 -3.25 6.07
C VAL A 114 -18.55 -2.31 5.86
N GLY A 115 -17.38 -2.69 6.36
CA GLY A 115 -16.13 -1.98 6.06
C GLY A 115 -15.70 -2.18 4.60
N GLY A 116 -15.05 -1.17 4.02
CA GLY A 116 -14.54 -1.26 2.64
C GLY A 116 -13.41 -2.26 2.52
N MET A 117 -13.25 -2.86 1.33
CA MET A 117 -12.11 -3.74 1.07
C MET A 117 -10.81 -2.95 1.00
N GLY A 118 -9.70 -3.56 1.40
CA GLY A 118 -8.37 -3.02 1.15
C GLY A 118 -8.01 -3.10 -0.34
N GLY A 119 -7.19 -2.15 -0.80
CA GLY A 119 -6.72 -2.10 -2.17
C GLY A 119 -5.62 -3.13 -2.46
N THR A 120 -5.45 -3.52 -3.71
CA THR A 120 -4.37 -4.44 -4.10
C THR A 120 -3.01 -3.73 -4.07
N GLY A 121 -1.99 -4.41 -3.58
CA GLY A 121 -0.59 -3.97 -3.62
C GLY A 121 -0.01 -3.94 -5.03
N GLY A 122 1.23 -3.47 -5.15
CA GLY A 122 1.91 -3.33 -6.42
C GLY A 122 2.13 -4.67 -7.11
N TRP A 123 2.05 -4.68 -8.44
CA TRP A 123 2.19 -5.91 -9.22
C TRP A 123 3.55 -6.59 -9.01
N LEU A 124 4.64 -5.80 -9.01
CA LEU A 124 6.00 -6.30 -8.80
C LEU A 124 6.33 -6.35 -7.32
N MET A 125 6.08 -5.26 -6.59
CA MET A 125 6.39 -5.14 -5.17
C MET A 125 5.30 -4.38 -4.42
N GLY A 126 4.89 -4.92 -3.28
CA GLY A 126 4.11 -4.19 -2.30
C GLY A 126 2.88 -4.91 -1.78
N ASN A 127 2.46 -4.47 -0.60
CA ASN A 127 1.48 -5.20 0.20
C ASN A 127 0.06 -4.79 -0.16
N GLY A 128 -0.87 -5.72 0.01
CA GLY A 128 -2.28 -5.37 0.01
C GLY A 128 -2.63 -4.42 1.16
N GLY A 129 -3.62 -3.56 0.94
CA GLY A 129 -4.16 -2.69 1.96
C GLY A 129 -5.01 -3.47 2.97
N MET A 130 -5.08 -2.99 4.21
CA MET A 130 -5.98 -3.59 5.21
C MET A 130 -7.45 -3.30 4.84
N GLY A 131 -8.34 -4.26 5.10
CA GLY A 131 -9.78 -4.00 5.02
C GLY A 131 -10.25 -3.06 6.13
N GLY A 132 -11.31 -2.29 5.86
CA GLY A 132 -11.92 -1.40 6.83
C GLY A 132 -12.66 -2.18 7.92
N ALA A 133 -12.66 -1.67 9.15
CA ALA A 133 -13.51 -2.22 10.20
C ALA A 133 -15.00 -2.09 9.84
N GLY A 134 -15.85 -3.01 10.28
CA GLY A 134 -17.30 -2.87 10.13
C GLY A 134 -17.88 -1.82 11.09
N GLY A 135 -19.05 -1.29 10.75
CA GLY A 135 -19.86 -0.50 11.70
C GLY A 135 -20.41 -1.39 12.83
N VAL A 136 -21.11 -0.81 13.81
CA VAL A 136 -21.75 -1.58 14.90
C VAL A 136 -22.66 -2.67 14.31
N GLY A 137 -22.31 -3.94 14.52
CA GLY A 137 -23.03 -5.09 13.97
C GLY A 137 -22.75 -5.41 12.49
N GLY A 138 -21.87 -4.66 11.83
CA GLY A 138 -21.42 -4.88 10.45
C GLY A 138 -20.10 -5.65 10.38
N ASN A 139 -19.90 -6.39 9.29
CA ASN A 139 -18.65 -7.11 9.04
C ASN A 139 -17.53 -6.15 8.63
N GLY A 140 -16.28 -6.51 8.94
CA GLY A 140 -15.11 -5.87 8.34
C GLY A 140 -14.99 -6.17 6.85
N GLY A 141 -14.30 -5.29 6.13
CA GLY A 141 -13.89 -5.51 4.75
C GLY A 141 -12.73 -6.49 4.66
N ALA A 142 -12.63 -7.17 3.52
CA ALA A 142 -11.49 -8.04 3.24
C ALA A 142 -10.21 -7.22 3.05
N GLY A 143 -9.06 -7.79 3.43
CA GLY A 143 -7.76 -7.27 3.04
C GLY A 143 -7.54 -7.33 1.53
N GLY A 144 -6.69 -6.42 1.04
CA GLY A 144 -6.24 -6.39 -0.34
C GLY A 144 -5.18 -7.46 -0.61
N GLN A 145 -5.00 -7.79 -1.88
CA GLN A 145 -4.05 -8.81 -2.29
C GLN A 145 -2.63 -8.24 -2.35
N ALA A 146 -1.65 -9.06 -1.97
CA ALA A 146 -0.24 -8.92 -2.30
C ALA A 146 0.06 -9.80 -3.53
N LEU A 147 0.84 -9.31 -4.50
CA LEU A 147 1.04 -10.00 -5.79
C LEU A 147 2.38 -10.75 -5.87
N LEU A 148 3.44 -10.14 -6.41
CA LEU A 148 4.67 -10.88 -6.76
C LEU A 148 5.71 -10.91 -5.62
N LEU A 149 6.16 -9.74 -5.12
CA LEU A 149 7.16 -9.63 -4.06
C LEU A 149 6.61 -8.79 -2.89
N ALA A 150 5.99 -9.45 -1.90
CA ALA A 150 5.33 -8.78 -0.78
C ALA A 150 5.11 -9.73 0.41
N THR A 151 4.77 -9.17 1.58
CA THR A 151 4.35 -9.94 2.76
C THR A 151 2.83 -10.08 2.79
N ALA A 152 2.34 -11.32 2.83
CA ALA A 152 0.96 -11.61 3.21
C ALA A 152 0.84 -11.59 4.74
N ALA A 153 0.81 -10.39 5.31
CA ALA A 153 0.28 -10.21 6.67
C ALA A 153 -1.23 -9.95 6.57
N TRP A 154 -2.00 -10.33 7.59
CA TRP A 154 -3.45 -10.19 7.74
C TRP A 154 -4.30 -11.33 7.17
N ALA A 155 -4.29 -12.45 7.91
CA ALA A 155 -5.43 -13.34 8.06
C ALA A 155 -6.23 -12.93 9.31
#